data_AF-A0A1Q2YSZ1-F1
#
_entry.id   AF-A0A1Q2YSZ1-F1
#
_cell.length_a   1.000
_cell.length_b   1.000
_cell.length_c   1.000
_cell.angle_alpha   90.00
_cell.angle_beta   90.00
_cell.angle_gamma   90.00
#
_symmetry.space_group_name_H-M   'P 1'
#
loop_
_entity.id
_entity.type
_entity.pdbx_description
1 polymer ?
#
loop_
_entity_poly.entity_id
_entity_poly.type
_entity_poly.pdbx_seq_one_letter_code
_entity_poly.pdbx_strand_id
1 'polypeptide(L)'
;MTPIQPALCQHCGEPSVLEIAEAWSDHAFLLDTCCLAAHEEVCAGMADDPAWARDLLRHLGAEEMLGHRLRRIADTGCGQLLLDWKLAIRPVSFAAAAGFVRRHHAHNAAPTVWRYGAAIANGPTWLGVVMVGNPVARGLMGRGIVEVNRLCLRRDVPRALAWNACSQLYGWAAREAAARGFTGIVTYTREDEDGGSLTAAGWSLETRIRGRSWSSGSRVRVDRGPPVDKNRWSRSLRPLTKVQKRSAPPAMMPLTLGTD
;
A
#
# COMPACT_ATOMS: atom_id res chain seq x y z
N MET A 1 -14.33 36.46 -30.52
CA MET A 1 -14.38 35.04 -30.10
C MET A 1 -15.85 34.69 -29.94
N THR A 2 -16.40 33.86 -30.82
CA THR A 2 -17.77 33.36 -30.68
C THR A 2 -17.81 32.45 -29.45
N PRO A 3 -18.71 32.66 -28.47
CA PRO A 3 -18.82 31.76 -27.33
C PRO A 3 -19.15 30.36 -27.86
N ILE A 4 -18.37 29.35 -27.44
CA ILE A 4 -18.67 27.94 -27.72
C ILE A 4 -20.00 27.66 -27.04
N GLN A 5 -21.05 27.41 -27.83
CA GLN A 5 -22.33 26.99 -27.28
C GLN A 5 -22.15 25.60 -26.68
N PRO A 6 -22.63 25.36 -25.44
CA PRO A 6 -22.57 24.04 -24.84
C PRO A 6 -23.36 23.05 -25.71
N ALA A 7 -22.82 21.83 -25.85
CA ALA A 7 -23.54 20.76 -26.53
C ALA A 7 -24.88 20.50 -25.83
N LEU A 8 -25.95 20.23 -26.59
CA LEU A 8 -27.25 19.88 -26.02
C LEU A 8 -27.28 18.41 -25.61
N CYS A 9 -27.93 18.12 -24.49
CA CYS A 9 -28.18 16.76 -24.03
C CYS A 9 -29.17 16.06 -24.97
N GLN A 10 -28.83 14.84 -25.40
CA GLN A 10 -29.71 14.02 -26.26
C GLN A 10 -31.01 13.57 -25.57
N HIS A 11 -31.06 13.61 -24.23
CA HIS A 11 -32.21 13.11 -23.45
C HIS A 11 -33.21 14.20 -23.06
N CYS A 12 -32.72 15.34 -22.58
CA CYS A 12 -33.59 16.44 -22.12
C CYS A 12 -33.61 17.66 -23.05
N GLY A 13 -32.70 17.75 -24.03
CA GLY A 13 -32.61 18.89 -24.95
C GLY A 13 -32.00 20.17 -24.35
N GLU A 14 -31.69 20.18 -23.06
CA GLU A 14 -31.03 21.28 -22.36
C GLU A 14 -29.50 21.27 -22.56
N PRO A 15 -28.78 22.36 -22.26
CA PRO A 15 -27.32 22.37 -22.23
C PRO A 15 -26.77 21.20 -21.40
N SER A 16 -25.86 20.42 -22.00
CA SER A 16 -25.27 19.25 -21.36
C SER A 16 -24.41 19.66 -20.17
N VAL A 17 -24.72 19.09 -19.02
CA VAL A 17 -23.96 19.21 -17.78
C VAL A 17 -23.47 17.81 -17.41
N LEU A 18 -22.18 17.71 -17.12
CA LEU A 18 -21.52 16.55 -16.52
C LEU A 18 -20.29 17.05 -15.76
N GLU A 19 -20.36 17.04 -14.44
CA GLU A 19 -19.25 17.43 -13.57
C GLU A 19 -19.21 16.59 -12.29
N ILE A 20 -18.10 16.64 -11.56
CA ILE A 20 -18.01 16.06 -10.22
C ILE A 20 -18.50 17.11 -9.22
N ALA A 21 -19.72 16.94 -8.74
CA ALA A 21 -20.32 17.83 -7.74
C ALA A 21 -19.54 17.76 -6.42
N GLU A 22 -19.27 16.54 -5.97
CA GLU A 22 -18.58 16.28 -4.71
C GLU A 22 -17.66 15.06 -4.84
N ALA A 23 -16.55 15.10 -4.11
CA ALA A 23 -15.65 13.97 -3.94
C ALA A 23 -15.17 13.94 -2.49
N TRP A 24 -15.25 12.77 -1.85
CA TRP A 24 -15.02 12.63 -0.42
C TRP A 24 -13.78 11.79 -0.12
N SER A 25 -13.24 11.98 1.09
CA SER A 25 -12.04 11.29 1.55
C SER A 25 -12.21 9.77 1.72
N ASP A 26 -13.44 9.27 1.75
CA ASP A 26 -13.77 7.86 1.82
C ASP A 26 -13.90 7.19 0.43
N HIS A 27 -13.41 7.87 -0.63
CA HIS A 27 -13.40 7.43 -2.02
C HIS A 27 -14.73 7.55 -2.77
N ALA A 28 -15.81 7.96 -2.11
CA ALA A 28 -17.06 8.23 -2.79
C ALA A 28 -16.96 9.53 -3.62
N PHE A 29 -17.83 9.66 -4.61
CA PHE A 29 -18.01 10.88 -5.41
C PHE A 29 -19.44 10.97 -5.90
N LEU A 30 -19.86 12.18 -6.27
CA LEU A 30 -21.17 12.48 -6.83
C LEU A 30 -20.97 13.22 -8.15
N LEU A 31 -21.70 12.78 -9.17
CA LEU A 31 -21.79 13.47 -10.45
C LEU A 31 -23.01 14.38 -10.46
N ASP A 32 -22.83 15.61 -10.93
CA ASP A 32 -23.96 16.44 -11.38
C ASP A 32 -24.13 16.30 -12.89
N THR A 33 -25.38 16.15 -13.29
CA THR A 33 -25.77 15.93 -14.69
C THR A 33 -27.08 16.63 -14.99
N CYS A 34 -27.24 17.10 -16.23
CA CYS A 34 -28.42 17.85 -16.67
C CYS A 34 -29.77 17.10 -16.50
N CYS A 35 -29.78 15.76 -16.49
CA CYS A 35 -30.98 14.96 -16.24
C CYS A 35 -30.62 13.53 -15.81
N LEU A 36 -31.61 12.80 -15.25
CA LEU A 36 -31.42 11.42 -14.79
C LEU A 36 -30.98 10.46 -15.90
N ALA A 37 -31.52 10.58 -17.11
CA ALA A 37 -31.15 9.71 -18.22
C ALA A 37 -29.66 9.86 -18.61
N ALA A 38 -29.13 11.09 -18.57
CA ALA A 38 -27.70 11.34 -18.77
C ALA A 38 -26.86 10.75 -17.62
N HIS A 39 -27.35 10.86 -16.38
CA HIS A 39 -26.71 10.24 -15.21
C HIS A 39 -26.60 8.71 -15.37
N GLU A 40 -27.70 8.05 -15.72
CA GLU A 40 -27.76 6.60 -15.90
C GLU A 40 -26.85 6.13 -17.03
N GLU A 41 -26.84 6.84 -18.16
CA GLU A 41 -25.95 6.54 -19.30
C GLU A 41 -24.48 6.63 -18.90
N VAL A 42 -24.07 7.70 -18.20
CA VAL A 42 -22.69 7.86 -17.74
C VAL A 42 -22.32 6.77 -16.72
N CYS A 43 -23.18 6.50 -15.74
CA CYS A 43 -22.93 5.46 -14.74
C CYS A 43 -22.81 4.07 -15.36
N ALA A 44 -23.67 3.73 -16.34
CA ALA A 44 -23.59 2.48 -17.08
C ALA A 44 -22.26 2.37 -17.86
N GLY A 45 -21.91 3.42 -18.61
CA GLY A 45 -20.62 3.47 -19.32
C GLY A 45 -19.43 3.35 -18.38
N MET A 46 -19.50 3.91 -17.17
CA MET A 46 -18.40 3.87 -16.20
C MET A 46 -18.22 2.47 -15.63
N ALA A 47 -19.32 1.72 -15.46
CA ALA A 47 -19.29 0.33 -15.03
C ALA A 47 -18.74 -0.59 -16.13
N ASP A 48 -19.11 -0.34 -17.39
CA ASP A 48 -18.72 -1.15 -18.54
C ASP A 48 -17.25 -0.96 -18.94
N ASP A 49 -16.74 0.28 -18.91
CA ASP A 49 -15.34 0.60 -19.20
C ASP A 49 -14.66 1.39 -18.07
N PRO A 50 -14.01 0.70 -17.12
CA PRO A 50 -13.28 1.34 -16.03
C PRO A 50 -12.07 2.19 -16.48
N ALA A 51 -11.53 1.97 -17.69
CA ALA A 51 -10.44 2.78 -18.21
C ALA A 51 -10.96 4.11 -18.75
N TRP A 52 -12.06 4.08 -19.51
CA TRP A 52 -12.81 5.28 -19.89
C TRP A 52 -13.27 6.07 -18.66
N ALA A 53 -13.88 5.40 -17.67
CA ALA A 53 -14.36 6.02 -16.44
C ALA A 53 -13.25 6.81 -15.70
N ARG A 54 -12.05 6.21 -15.62
CA ARG A 54 -10.87 6.86 -15.03
C ARG A 54 -10.48 8.12 -15.81
N ASP A 55 -10.44 8.05 -17.13
CA ASP A 55 -9.98 9.16 -17.95
C ASP A 55 -11.03 10.29 -18.01
N LEU A 56 -12.32 9.95 -18.01
CA LEU A 56 -13.42 10.88 -17.80
C LEU A 56 -13.27 11.62 -16.46
N LEU A 57 -13.16 10.90 -15.34
CA LEU A 57 -13.09 11.55 -14.02
C LEU A 57 -11.83 12.39 -13.84
N ARG A 58 -10.71 12.03 -14.48
CA ARG A 58 -9.53 12.91 -14.55
C ARG A 58 -9.83 14.19 -15.32
N HIS A 59 -10.51 14.08 -16.46
CA HIS A 59 -10.89 15.26 -17.25
C HIS A 59 -11.84 16.18 -16.46
N LEU A 60 -12.73 15.61 -15.64
CA LEU A 60 -13.63 16.35 -14.76
C LEU A 60 -12.97 16.92 -13.49
N GLY A 61 -11.66 16.74 -13.31
CA GLY A 61 -10.92 17.38 -12.21
C GLY A 61 -10.78 16.55 -10.92
N ALA A 62 -11.01 15.23 -10.95
CA ALA A 62 -10.96 14.40 -9.75
C ALA A 62 -9.59 14.44 -9.03
N GLU A 63 -8.48 14.58 -9.77
CA GLU A 63 -7.14 14.60 -9.17
C GLU A 63 -6.85 15.93 -8.46
N GLU A 64 -7.39 17.02 -8.98
CA GLU A 64 -7.29 18.39 -8.45
C GLU A 64 -8.08 18.55 -7.15
N MET A 65 -9.28 17.97 -7.09
CA MET A 65 -10.15 18.06 -5.91
C MET A 65 -9.52 17.46 -4.65
N LEU A 66 -8.82 16.33 -4.79
CA LEU A 66 -8.29 15.56 -3.64
C LEU A 66 -6.76 15.45 -3.62
N GLY A 67 -6.05 16.02 -4.60
CA GLY A 67 -4.59 16.05 -4.65
C GLY A 67 -3.94 14.66 -4.83
N HIS A 68 -4.65 13.73 -5.47
CA HIS A 68 -4.21 12.35 -5.61
C HIS A 68 -4.37 11.86 -7.04
N ARG A 69 -3.36 11.14 -7.53
CA ARG A 69 -3.43 10.56 -8.87
C ARG A 69 -4.42 9.40 -8.90
N LEU A 70 -5.46 9.51 -9.71
CA LEU A 70 -6.48 8.48 -9.87
C LEU A 70 -5.85 7.27 -10.56
N ARG A 71 -5.99 6.08 -10.01
CA ARG A 71 -5.46 4.83 -10.58
C ARG A 71 -6.50 4.16 -11.46
N ARG A 72 -7.72 4.01 -10.94
CA ARG A 72 -8.88 3.39 -11.60
C ARG A 72 -10.16 3.77 -10.87
N ILE A 73 -11.29 3.33 -11.38
CA ILE A 73 -12.54 3.25 -10.63
C ILE A 73 -12.69 1.84 -10.09
N ALA A 74 -12.99 1.74 -8.80
CA ALA A 74 -13.21 0.48 -8.13
C ALA A 74 -14.71 0.24 -7.99
N ASP A 75 -15.20 -0.83 -8.61
CA ASP A 75 -16.52 -1.38 -8.31
C ASP A 75 -16.43 -2.25 -7.06
N THR A 76 -17.36 -2.01 -6.15
CA THR A 76 -17.53 -2.77 -4.90
C THR A 76 -18.35 -4.05 -5.07
N GLY A 77 -18.95 -4.26 -6.24
CA GLY A 77 -19.81 -5.41 -6.57
C GLY A 77 -21.28 -5.20 -6.19
N CYS A 78 -21.62 -4.05 -5.60
CA CYS A 78 -23.01 -3.64 -5.32
C CYS A 78 -23.44 -2.41 -6.14
N GLY A 79 -22.70 -2.08 -7.20
CA GLY A 79 -22.99 -0.93 -8.07
C GLY A 79 -22.43 0.40 -7.57
N GLN A 80 -21.82 0.44 -6.38
CA GLN A 80 -21.12 1.64 -5.90
C GLN A 80 -19.71 1.70 -6.51
N LEU A 81 -19.47 2.75 -7.29
CA LEU A 81 -18.17 3.12 -7.85
C LEU A 81 -17.39 3.99 -6.86
N LEU A 82 -16.10 3.69 -6.71
CA LEU A 82 -15.19 4.40 -5.81
C LEU A 82 -13.94 4.89 -6.54
N LEU A 83 -13.46 6.07 -6.17
CA LEU A 83 -12.19 6.62 -6.62
C LEU A 83 -11.03 5.82 -6.03
N ASP A 84 -10.39 4.99 -6.83
CA ASP A 84 -9.23 4.23 -6.40
C ASP A 84 -7.95 4.96 -6.84
N TRP A 85 -7.22 5.52 -5.88
CA TRP A 85 -6.02 6.31 -6.12
C TRP A 85 -4.77 5.43 -6.26
N LYS A 86 -3.72 6.02 -6.82
CA LYS A 86 -2.40 5.41 -6.85
C LYS A 86 -1.90 5.20 -5.42
N LEU A 87 -1.61 3.93 -5.09
CA LEU A 87 -1.07 3.57 -3.78
C LEU A 87 0.27 4.25 -3.52
N ALA A 88 0.43 4.79 -2.32
CA ALA A 88 1.62 5.48 -1.87
C ALA A 88 2.19 4.82 -0.62
N ILE A 89 3.46 4.45 -0.66
CA ILE A 89 4.20 3.99 0.52
C ILE A 89 4.82 5.20 1.20
N ARG A 90 4.57 5.36 2.51
CA ARG A 90 5.00 6.52 3.29
C ARG A 90 5.79 6.08 4.53
N PRO A 91 6.72 6.92 5.03
CA PRO A 91 7.34 6.71 6.33
C PRO A 91 6.27 6.61 7.43
N VAL A 92 6.54 5.82 8.46
CA VAL A 92 5.66 5.69 9.63
C VAL A 92 6.52 5.53 10.87
N SER A 93 6.07 6.05 12.01
CA SER A 93 6.74 5.80 13.28
C SER A 93 6.41 4.39 13.79
N PHE A 94 7.30 3.83 14.61
CA PHE A 94 7.05 2.54 15.26
C PHE A 94 5.74 2.56 16.06
N ALA A 95 5.52 3.63 16.85
CA ALA A 95 4.34 3.78 17.69
C ALA A 95 3.05 3.78 16.87
N ALA A 96 3.01 4.51 15.75
CA ALA A 96 1.86 4.55 14.86
C ALA A 96 1.62 3.18 14.20
N ALA A 97 2.65 2.53 13.68
CA ALA A 97 2.52 1.21 13.06
C ALA A 97 2.07 0.14 14.06
N ALA A 98 2.66 0.13 15.27
CA ALA A 98 2.25 -0.78 16.33
C ALA A 98 0.80 -0.53 16.78
N GLY A 99 0.39 0.75 16.85
CA GLY A 99 -1.00 1.14 17.12
C GLY A 99 -1.97 0.64 16.05
N PHE A 100 -1.59 0.75 14.77
CA PHE A 100 -2.37 0.22 13.65
C PHE A 100 -2.54 -1.30 13.74
N VAL A 101 -1.44 -2.03 13.96
CA VAL A 101 -1.48 -3.49 14.11
C VAL A 101 -2.38 -3.90 15.28
N ARG A 102 -2.31 -3.22 16.43
CA ARG A 102 -3.18 -3.51 17.58
C ARG A 102 -4.67 -3.34 17.26
N ARG A 103 -5.03 -2.39 16.41
CA ARG A 103 -6.43 -2.14 16.03
C ARG A 103 -6.95 -3.10 14.96
N HIS A 104 -6.11 -3.50 14.00
CA HIS A 104 -6.59 -4.16 12.77
C HIS A 104 -6.09 -5.60 12.57
N HIS A 105 -5.09 -6.06 13.33
CA HIS A 105 -4.52 -7.39 13.11
C HIS A 105 -5.28 -8.46 13.90
N ALA A 106 -5.94 -9.38 13.19
CA ALA A 106 -6.83 -10.39 13.77
C ALA A 106 -6.16 -11.39 14.74
N HIS A 107 -4.90 -11.76 14.51
CA HIS A 107 -4.30 -12.91 15.19
C HIS A 107 -3.12 -12.62 16.13
N ASN A 108 -2.36 -11.55 15.89
CA ASN A 108 -1.08 -11.35 16.55
C ASN A 108 -0.94 -9.91 17.03
N ALA A 109 -0.44 -9.76 18.26
CA ALA A 109 -0.03 -8.47 18.79
C ALA A 109 1.10 -7.85 17.95
N ALA A 110 1.20 -6.51 18.02
CA ALA A 110 2.32 -5.78 17.43
C ALA A 110 3.67 -6.25 18.02
N PRO A 111 4.75 -6.26 17.23
CA PRO A 111 6.10 -6.47 17.74
C PRO A 111 6.46 -5.39 18.76
N THR A 112 7.32 -5.73 19.72
CA THR A 112 7.81 -4.80 20.74
C THR A 112 8.99 -3.95 20.25
N VAL A 113 9.69 -4.40 19.21
CA VAL A 113 10.79 -3.72 18.56
C VAL A 113 10.73 -3.97 17.05
N TRP A 114 11.34 -3.08 16.28
CA TRP A 114 11.53 -3.26 14.84
C TRP A 114 12.90 -2.74 14.42
N ARG A 115 13.29 -3.00 13.17
CA ARG A 115 14.41 -2.33 12.50
C ARG A 115 13.91 -1.16 11.65
N TYR A 116 12.82 -1.37 10.93
CA TYR A 116 12.19 -0.37 10.08
C TYR A 116 10.79 -0.83 9.65
N GLY A 117 10.05 0.05 9.01
CA GLY A 117 8.76 -0.25 8.42
C GLY A 117 8.19 0.93 7.65
N ALA A 118 7.04 0.73 7.03
CA ALA A 118 6.34 1.74 6.26
C ALA A 118 4.83 1.57 6.36
N ALA A 119 4.11 2.65 6.10
CA ALA A 119 2.68 2.65 5.87
C ALA A 119 2.40 2.62 4.36
N ILE A 120 1.21 2.13 3.99
CA ILE A 120 0.67 2.26 2.64
C ILE A 120 -0.70 2.93 2.69
N ALA A 121 -0.91 3.88 1.79
CA ALA A 121 -2.13 4.66 1.68
C ALA A 121 -2.70 4.60 0.26
N ASN A 122 -4.01 4.74 0.15
CA ASN A 122 -4.75 4.97 -1.07
C ASN A 122 -5.36 6.37 -0.99
N GLY A 123 -4.74 7.33 -1.67
CA GLY A 123 -5.07 8.74 -1.53
C GLY A 123 -5.01 9.20 -0.07
N PRO A 124 -6.13 9.63 0.53
CA PRO A 124 -6.19 10.08 1.92
C PRO A 124 -6.27 8.91 2.91
N THR A 125 -6.65 7.72 2.46
CA THR A 125 -6.94 6.58 3.32
C THR A 125 -5.68 5.79 3.65
N TRP A 126 -5.34 5.74 4.94
CA TRP A 126 -4.30 4.84 5.45
C TRP A 126 -4.82 3.39 5.46
N LEU A 127 -4.25 2.54 4.60
CA LEU A 127 -4.69 1.17 4.40
C LEU A 127 -3.96 0.16 5.29
N GLY A 128 -2.68 0.39 5.59
CA GLY A 128 -1.90 -0.64 6.26
C GLY A 128 -0.46 -0.30 6.54
N VAL A 129 0.24 -1.28 7.11
CA VAL A 129 1.64 -1.17 7.54
C VAL A 129 2.40 -2.47 7.29
N VAL A 130 3.71 -2.32 7.12
CA VAL A 130 4.70 -3.40 7.21
C VAL A 130 5.71 -3.08 8.30
N MET A 131 6.04 -4.06 9.13
CA MET A 131 7.02 -3.95 10.20
C MET A 131 8.06 -5.05 10.03
N VAL A 132 9.32 -4.65 9.90
CA VAL A 132 10.46 -5.55 9.68
C VAL A 132 11.38 -5.50 10.88
N GLY A 133 11.85 -6.65 11.34
CA GLY A 133 12.73 -6.76 12.49
C GLY A 133 13.68 -7.94 12.40
N ASN A 134 14.24 -8.32 13.54
CA ASN A 134 15.04 -9.53 13.62
C ASN A 134 14.15 -10.77 13.41
N PRO A 135 14.68 -11.84 12.81
CA PRO A 135 13.97 -13.10 12.74
C PRO A 135 13.59 -13.60 14.14
N VAL A 136 12.33 -14.01 14.29
CA VAL A 136 11.86 -14.65 15.53
C VAL A 136 12.51 -16.03 15.69
N ALA A 137 12.73 -16.72 14.57
CA ALA A 137 13.49 -17.96 14.54
C ALA A 137 14.98 -17.68 14.78
N ARG A 138 15.47 -18.00 15.98
CA ARG A 138 16.87 -17.78 16.41
C ARG A 138 17.92 -18.33 15.45
N GLY A 139 17.64 -19.45 14.77
CA GLY A 139 18.57 -20.03 13.80
C GLY A 139 18.88 -19.12 12.60
N LEU A 140 18.01 -18.15 12.29
CA LEU A 140 18.21 -17.17 11.22
C LEU A 140 18.86 -15.86 11.71
N MET A 141 18.87 -15.62 13.01
CA MET A 141 19.48 -14.42 13.57
C MET A 141 20.99 -14.39 13.30
N GLY A 142 21.53 -13.21 13.00
CA GLY A 142 22.97 -13.03 12.73
C GLY A 142 23.44 -13.48 11.35
N ARG A 143 22.57 -14.07 10.51
CA ARG A 143 22.93 -14.58 9.17
C ARG A 143 22.75 -13.56 8.04
N GLY A 144 22.64 -12.27 8.36
CA GLY A 144 22.31 -11.23 7.37
C GLY A 144 20.85 -11.28 6.88
N ILE A 145 19.96 -11.94 7.63
CA ILE A 145 18.54 -12.12 7.30
C ILE A 145 17.67 -11.28 8.25
N VAL A 146 16.66 -10.61 7.68
CA VAL A 146 15.58 -9.93 8.43
C VAL A 146 14.23 -10.60 8.20
N GLU A 147 13.24 -10.31 9.04
CA GLU A 147 11.90 -10.87 8.93
C GLU A 147 10.85 -9.77 8.84
N VAL A 148 9.90 -9.90 7.91
CA VAL A 148 8.63 -9.16 7.98
C VAL A 148 7.83 -9.75 9.14
N ASN A 149 7.98 -9.15 10.32
CA ASN A 149 7.32 -9.66 11.51
C ASN A 149 5.81 -9.42 11.43
N ARG A 150 5.38 -8.28 10.86
CA ARG A 150 3.96 -8.01 10.62
C ARG A 150 3.76 -7.32 9.29
N LEU A 151 2.73 -7.74 8.59
CA LEU A 151 2.07 -6.98 7.54
C LEU A 151 0.60 -6.95 7.91
N CYS A 152 0.03 -5.75 8.02
CA CYS A 152 -1.36 -5.58 8.44
C CYS A 152 -2.03 -4.58 7.51
N LEU A 153 -3.11 -5.02 6.87
CA LEU A 153 -4.05 -4.14 6.19
C LEU A 153 -5.34 -4.10 7.01
N ARG A 154 -5.98 -2.93 7.08
CA ARG A 154 -7.32 -2.81 7.64
C ARG A 154 -8.34 -3.50 6.75
N ARG A 155 -9.43 -3.99 7.35
CA ARG A 155 -10.47 -4.81 6.68
C ARG A 155 -11.83 -4.13 6.59
N ASP A 156 -11.95 -2.97 7.22
CA ASP A 156 -13.11 -2.07 7.23
C ASP A 156 -13.11 -1.10 6.02
N VAL A 157 -12.33 -1.41 4.98
CA VAL A 157 -12.35 -0.70 3.69
C VAL A 157 -12.60 -1.71 2.58
N PRO A 158 -13.31 -1.33 1.50
CA PRO A 158 -13.52 -2.19 0.35
C PRO A 158 -12.22 -2.82 -0.15
N ARG A 159 -12.23 -4.15 -0.37
CA ARG A 159 -11.04 -4.92 -0.77
C ARG A 159 -10.42 -4.39 -2.07
N ALA A 160 -11.24 -3.86 -2.97
CA ALA A 160 -10.79 -3.26 -4.23
C ALA A 160 -9.81 -2.08 -4.01
N LEU A 161 -10.00 -1.27 -2.96
CA LEU A 161 -9.12 -0.14 -2.63
C LEU A 161 -7.76 -0.60 -2.07
N ALA A 162 -7.73 -1.77 -1.43
CA ALA A 162 -6.51 -2.36 -0.88
C ALA A 162 -5.76 -3.27 -1.88
N TRP A 163 -6.25 -3.39 -3.12
CA TRP A 163 -5.64 -4.25 -4.12
C TRP A 163 -4.19 -3.84 -4.42
N ASN A 164 -3.31 -4.84 -4.47
CA ASN A 164 -1.85 -4.72 -4.58
C ASN A 164 -1.13 -4.03 -3.40
N ALA A 165 -1.82 -3.78 -2.28
CA ALA A 165 -1.16 -3.17 -1.13
C ALA A 165 -0.15 -4.12 -0.45
N CYS A 166 -0.52 -5.39 -0.22
CA CYS A 166 0.36 -6.38 0.38
C CYS A 166 1.63 -6.62 -0.46
N SER A 167 1.49 -6.87 -1.76
CA SER A 167 2.61 -7.12 -2.66
C SER A 167 3.56 -5.92 -2.75
N GLN A 168 3.04 -4.69 -2.79
CA GLN A 168 3.86 -3.48 -2.76
C GLN A 168 4.62 -3.31 -1.44
N LEU A 169 3.98 -3.57 -0.29
CA LEU A 169 4.64 -3.54 1.01
C LEU A 169 5.73 -4.62 1.13
N TYR A 170 5.49 -5.85 0.67
CA TYR A 170 6.50 -6.90 0.63
C TYR A 170 7.67 -6.54 -0.30
N GLY A 171 7.37 -5.99 -1.47
CA GLY A 171 8.38 -5.52 -2.42
C GLY A 171 9.22 -4.38 -1.84
N TRP A 172 8.59 -3.41 -1.16
CA TRP A 172 9.28 -2.33 -0.48
C TRP A 172 10.17 -2.84 0.65
N ALA A 173 9.66 -3.73 1.50
CA ALA A 173 10.40 -4.30 2.63
C ALA A 173 11.69 -5.01 2.17
N ALA A 174 11.62 -5.76 1.06
CA ALA A 174 12.77 -6.42 0.45
C ALA A 174 13.80 -5.43 -0.14
N ARG A 175 13.34 -4.38 -0.85
CA ARG A 175 14.24 -3.34 -1.37
C ARG A 175 14.94 -2.58 -0.25
N GLU A 176 14.21 -2.24 0.80
CA GLU A 176 14.75 -1.56 1.98
C GLU A 176 15.74 -2.45 2.75
N ALA A 177 15.47 -3.76 2.84
CA ALA A 177 16.41 -4.73 3.42
C ALA A 177 17.74 -4.74 2.64
N ALA A 178 17.67 -4.81 1.31
CA ALA A 178 18.85 -4.80 0.45
C ALA A 178 19.64 -3.50 0.58
N ALA A 179 18.96 -2.35 0.62
CA ALA A 179 19.59 -1.05 0.82
C ALA A 179 20.31 -0.93 2.17
N ARG A 180 19.81 -1.63 3.20
CA ARG A 180 20.41 -1.69 4.54
C ARG A 180 21.54 -2.72 4.67
N GLY A 181 21.84 -3.48 3.62
CA GLY A 181 22.93 -4.45 3.59
C GLY A 181 22.54 -5.89 3.96
N PHE A 182 21.25 -6.20 4.09
CA PHE A 182 20.81 -7.56 4.34
C PHE A 182 20.86 -8.41 3.06
N THR A 183 21.23 -9.68 3.21
CA THR A 183 21.35 -10.66 2.11
C THR A 183 20.09 -11.48 1.91
N GLY A 184 19.16 -11.44 2.87
CA GLY A 184 17.89 -12.13 2.78
C GLY A 184 16.79 -11.48 3.61
N ILE A 185 15.55 -11.75 3.22
CA ILE A 185 14.37 -11.42 4.01
C ILE A 185 13.41 -12.61 4.01
N VAL A 186 12.77 -12.85 5.14
CA VAL A 186 11.80 -13.94 5.33
C VAL A 186 10.48 -13.43 5.89
N THR A 187 9.43 -14.22 5.71
CA THR A 187 8.15 -14.04 6.39
C THR A 187 7.48 -15.40 6.55
N TYR A 188 6.41 -15.43 7.34
CA TYR A 188 5.60 -16.60 7.57
C TYR A 188 4.13 -16.26 7.33
N THR A 189 3.47 -17.07 6.52
CA THR A 189 2.00 -17.11 6.45
C THR A 189 1.53 -18.38 7.13
N ARG A 190 0.27 -18.42 7.55
CA ARG A 190 -0.35 -19.71 7.85
C ARG A 190 -0.41 -20.54 6.56
N GLU A 191 -0.50 -21.85 6.71
CA GLU A 191 -0.60 -22.72 5.54
C GLU A 191 -1.88 -22.49 4.73
N ASP A 192 -2.98 -22.17 5.41
CA ASP A 192 -4.30 -21.89 4.82
C ASP A 192 -4.41 -20.48 4.21
N GLU A 193 -3.39 -19.65 4.35
CA GLU A 193 -3.36 -18.30 3.77
C GLU A 193 -2.79 -18.32 2.34
N ASP A 194 -3.45 -17.58 1.44
CA ASP A 194 -2.97 -17.38 0.08
C ASP A 194 -1.61 -16.66 0.04
N GLY A 195 -0.69 -17.20 -0.77
CA GLY A 195 0.64 -16.67 -1.00
C GLY A 195 0.74 -15.70 -2.18
N GLY A 196 -0.35 -15.41 -2.90
CA GLY A 196 -0.33 -14.65 -4.15
C GLY A 196 0.36 -13.29 -4.05
N SER A 197 0.20 -12.58 -2.92
CA SER A 197 0.89 -11.30 -2.69
C SER A 197 2.42 -11.44 -2.57
N LEU A 198 2.91 -12.56 -2.04
CA LEU A 198 4.33 -12.85 -1.90
C LEU A 198 4.93 -13.26 -3.24
N THR A 199 4.25 -14.14 -3.98
CA THR A 199 4.61 -14.51 -5.35
C THR A 199 4.70 -13.28 -6.25
N ALA A 200 3.68 -12.40 -6.24
CA ALA A 200 3.68 -11.16 -7.00
C ALA A 200 4.81 -10.20 -6.59
N ALA A 201 5.29 -10.30 -5.34
CA ALA A 201 6.42 -9.52 -4.85
C ALA A 201 7.79 -10.18 -5.12
N GLY A 202 7.84 -11.32 -5.83
CA GLY A 202 9.07 -12.04 -6.17
C GLY A 202 9.68 -12.82 -5.01
N TRP A 203 8.86 -13.30 -4.08
CA TRP A 203 9.28 -14.19 -3.00
C TRP A 203 9.07 -15.65 -3.39
N SER A 204 9.86 -16.53 -2.79
CA SER A 204 9.79 -17.97 -3.02
C SER A 204 9.32 -18.70 -1.76
N LEU A 205 8.42 -19.66 -1.94
CA LEU A 205 8.04 -20.58 -0.88
C LEU A 205 9.24 -21.49 -0.60
N GLU A 206 9.83 -21.37 0.59
CA GLU A 206 11.05 -22.10 0.94
C GLU A 206 10.72 -23.45 1.58
N THR A 207 9.78 -23.46 2.54
CA THR A 207 9.42 -24.69 3.24
C THR A 207 8.10 -24.57 3.98
N ARG A 208 7.38 -25.70 4.11
CA ARG A 208 6.26 -25.86 5.03
C ARG A 208 6.79 -26.27 6.40
N ILE A 209 6.34 -25.58 7.43
CA ILE A 209 6.73 -25.78 8.82
C ILE A 209 5.51 -26.28 9.59
N ARG A 210 5.63 -27.48 10.18
CA ARG A 210 4.60 -27.99 11.08
C ARG A 210 4.50 -27.13 12.34
N GLY A 211 3.29 -26.79 12.75
CA GLY A 211 3.02 -26.11 14.00
C GLY A 211 3.58 -26.92 15.17
N ARG A 212 4.32 -26.27 16.07
CA ARG A 212 4.80 -26.88 17.31
C ARG A 212 4.63 -25.91 18.47
N SER A 213 4.52 -26.48 19.68
CA SER A 213 4.59 -25.70 20.91
C SER A 213 5.91 -24.94 20.99
N TRP A 214 5.87 -23.71 21.52
CA TRP A 214 7.07 -22.97 21.88
C TRP A 214 7.62 -23.35 23.26
N SER A 215 6.91 -24.26 23.95
CA SER A 215 7.36 -24.90 25.18
C SER A 215 8.38 -25.99 24.85
N SER A 216 9.47 -26.03 25.59
CA SER A 216 10.47 -27.11 25.55
C SER A 216 10.88 -27.47 26.97
N GLY A 217 11.46 -28.65 27.19
CA GLY A 217 11.88 -29.08 28.54
C GLY A 217 12.79 -28.09 29.26
N SER A 218 13.62 -27.34 28.52
CA SER A 218 14.49 -26.28 29.08
C SER A 218 13.85 -24.89 29.19
N ARG A 219 12.65 -24.67 28.60
CA ARG A 219 11.94 -23.39 28.59
C ARG A 219 10.44 -23.62 28.45
N VAL A 220 9.79 -23.80 29.59
CA VAL A 220 8.33 -23.90 29.66
C VAL A 220 7.73 -22.58 29.19
N ARG A 221 6.81 -22.67 28.23
CA ARG A 221 6.00 -21.55 27.77
C ARG A 221 4.55 -21.98 27.68
N VAL A 222 3.65 -21.05 27.98
CA VAL A 222 2.23 -21.21 27.67
C VAL A 222 2.03 -20.76 26.23
N ASP A 223 1.57 -21.69 25.38
CA ASP A 223 1.19 -21.35 24.01
C ASP A 223 -0.07 -20.48 24.03
N ARG A 224 -0.10 -19.45 23.19
CA ARG A 224 -1.21 -18.49 23.12
C ARG A 224 -2.38 -18.97 22.24
N GLY A 225 -2.32 -20.21 21.76
CA GLY A 225 -3.29 -20.83 20.87
C GLY A 225 -2.77 -22.17 20.33
N PRO A 226 -3.61 -22.92 19.58
CA PRO A 226 -3.19 -24.20 19.00
C PRO A 226 -2.02 -24.01 18.03
N PRO A 227 -1.13 -24.99 17.90
CA PRO A 227 -0.10 -24.97 16.87
C PRO A 227 -0.74 -24.92 15.49
N VAL A 228 -0.28 -23.99 14.65
CA VAL A 228 -0.74 -23.83 13.27
C VAL A 228 0.43 -24.04 12.34
N ASP A 229 0.22 -24.84 11.30
CA ASP A 229 1.17 -25.05 10.21
C ASP A 229 1.40 -23.74 9.44
N LYS A 230 2.64 -23.51 9.01
CA LYS A 230 3.06 -22.25 8.40
C LYS A 230 3.86 -22.50 7.14
N ASN A 231 3.75 -21.58 6.21
CA ASN A 231 4.61 -21.50 5.04
C ASN A 231 5.69 -20.44 5.30
N ARG A 232 6.96 -20.84 5.22
CA ARG A 232 8.08 -19.89 5.24
C ARG A 232 8.36 -19.45 3.82
N TRP A 233 8.31 -18.15 3.64
CA TRP A 233 8.66 -17.48 2.40
C TRP A 233 9.99 -16.78 2.58
N SER A 234 10.82 -16.82 1.55
CA SER A 234 12.11 -16.16 1.54
C SER A 234 12.31 -15.39 0.24
N ARG A 235 13.16 -14.38 0.32
CA ARG A 235 13.69 -13.70 -0.85
C ARG A 235 15.17 -13.41 -0.63
N SER A 236 16.01 -13.95 -1.52
CA SER A 236 17.42 -13.61 -1.60
C SER A 236 17.58 -12.18 -2.11
N LEU A 237 18.45 -11.42 -1.45
CA LEU A 237 18.66 -10.01 -1.75
C LEU A 237 20.10 -9.81 -2.21
N ARG A 238 20.29 -8.85 -3.10
CA ARG A 238 21.62 -8.33 -3.44
C ARG A 238 21.79 -7.01 -2.70
N PRO A 239 22.60 -6.96 -1.62
CA PRO A 239 22.92 -5.72 -0.94
C PRO A 239 23.38 -4.66 -1.94
N LEU A 240 22.87 -3.43 -1.82
CA LEU A 240 23.45 -2.34 -2.57
C LEU A 240 24.89 -2.15 -2.05
N THR A 241 25.88 -2.32 -2.93
CA THR A 241 27.28 -2.03 -2.60
C THR A 241 27.31 -0.62 -2.02
N LYS A 242 27.94 -0.43 -0.85
CA LYS A 242 28.12 0.91 -0.28
C LYS A 242 28.81 1.77 -1.35
N VAL A 243 28.08 2.69 -1.98
CA VAL A 243 28.71 3.79 -2.70
C VAL A 243 29.57 4.48 -1.66
N GLN A 244 30.90 4.49 -1.86
CA GLN A 244 31.80 5.29 -1.03
C GLN A 244 31.20 6.69 -0.92
N LYS A 245 31.05 7.21 0.30
CA LYS A 245 30.71 8.63 0.51
C LYS A 245 31.61 9.42 -0.44
N ARG A 246 31.05 10.09 -1.45
CA ARG A 246 31.79 11.16 -2.13
C ARG A 246 32.25 12.09 -1.03
N SER A 247 33.56 12.31 -0.92
CA SER A 247 34.12 13.31 -0.03
C SER A 247 33.39 14.62 -0.28
N ALA A 248 33.10 15.36 0.78
CA ALA A 248 32.60 16.72 0.65
C ALA A 248 33.56 17.49 -0.27
N PRO A 249 33.07 18.30 -1.21
CA PRO A 249 33.94 19.22 -1.92
C PRO A 249 34.69 20.08 -0.89
N PRO A 250 35.96 20.42 -1.14
CA PRO A 250 36.71 21.29 -0.22
C PRO A 250 35.93 22.58 0.02
N ALA A 251 35.91 23.03 1.27
CA ALA A 251 35.22 24.26 1.66
C ALA A 251 35.66 25.40 0.73
N MET A 252 34.68 26.02 0.06
CA MET A 252 34.91 27.24 -0.71
C MET A 252 35.49 28.28 0.27
N MET A 253 36.72 28.74 0.02
CA MET A 253 37.27 29.87 0.75
C MET A 253 36.37 31.09 0.52
N PRO A 254 36.02 31.86 1.56
CA PRO A 254 35.28 33.10 1.37
C PRO A 254 36.15 34.07 0.58
N LEU A 255 35.61 34.56 -0.54
CA LEU A 255 36.18 35.68 -1.28
C LEU A 255 36.20 36.90 -0.35
N THR A 256 37.39 37.28 0.11
CA THR A 256 37.60 38.58 0.74
C THR A 256 37.36 39.66 -0.31
N LEU A 257 36.26 40.41 -0.16
CA LEU A 257 36.08 41.66 -0.88
C LEU A 257 37.14 42.63 -0.35
N GLY A 258 38.17 42.87 -1.16
CA GLY A 258 39.11 43.94 -0.92
C GLY A 258 38.37 45.27 -0.96
N THR A 259 38.46 46.02 0.12
CA THR A 259 38.18 47.45 0.15
C THR A 259 39.41 48.16 -0.38
N ASP A 260 39.29 48.73 -1.58
CA ASP A 260 40.04 49.90 -2.06
C ASP A 260 39.07 50.77 -2.87
#